data_AF-A0A9D8DHQ2-F1
#
_entry.id   AF-A0A9D8DHQ2-F1
#
_cell.length_a   1.000
_cell.length_b   1.000
_cell.length_c   1.000
_cell.angle_alpha   90.00
_cell.angle_beta   90.00
_cell.angle_gamma   90.00
#
_symmetry.space_group_name_H-M   'P 1'
#
loop_
_entity.id
_entity.type
_entity.pdbx_description
1 polymer ?
#
loop_
_entity_poly.entity_id
_entity_poly.type
_entity_poly.pdbx_seq_one_letter_code
_entity_poly.pdbx_strand_id
1 'polypeptide(L)'
;MTPDDATDESRRFKSALTGMLGIATRSGQLARAGFSSVLAKARSMVDELLQKVFGDYFEVPDEEHAVELLSQDVPSNAASSFVVSTAAAKTLPKLITRLATRAPWLARVGGPATAAVATGATMAAGPAQAGVRRVLWDLRVLSSFMVSKARAEGIELERPVLQAASVAALADHRRRIDHRYAGAKASAVVVRAMTREAAGKMSQGERRELARARIERLSALDLGSYQDEWREGRGGQDAAVEDD
;
A
#
# COMPACT_ATOMS: atom_id res chain seq x y z
N MET A 1 -24.99 60.37 13.86
CA MET A 1 -24.12 59.18 13.84
C MET A 1 -23.46 59.11 15.22
N THR A 2 -24.05 58.31 16.10
CA THR A 2 -23.67 58.22 17.51
C THR A 2 -22.60 57.13 17.69
N PRO A 3 -21.62 57.33 18.58
CA PRO A 3 -20.49 56.41 18.78
C PRO A 3 -20.87 54.99 19.26
N ASP A 4 -22.14 54.74 19.61
CA ASP A 4 -22.61 53.42 20.02
C ASP A 4 -22.80 52.42 18.87
N ASP A 5 -23.10 52.88 17.64
CA ASP A 5 -23.37 51.98 16.50
C ASP A 5 -22.12 51.21 16.04
N ALA A 6 -20.93 51.81 16.20
CA ALA A 6 -19.66 51.17 15.84
C ALA A 6 -19.32 49.96 16.72
N THR A 7 -19.88 49.87 17.93
CA THR A 7 -19.61 48.77 18.87
C THR A 7 -20.52 47.55 18.66
N ASP A 8 -21.68 47.73 18.01
CA ASP A 8 -22.59 46.62 17.70
C ASP A 8 -22.16 45.90 16.41
N GLU A 9 -21.68 46.63 15.40
CA GLU A 9 -21.11 46.03 14.18
C GLU A 9 -19.83 45.22 14.47
N SER A 10 -18.96 45.73 15.36
CA SER A 10 -17.75 45.02 15.80
C SER A 10 -18.08 43.71 16.54
N ARG A 11 -19.16 43.69 17.33
CA ARG A 11 -19.63 42.50 18.05
C ARG A 11 -20.26 41.47 17.10
N ARG A 12 -21.06 41.92 16.12
CA ARG A 12 -21.64 41.04 15.09
C ARG A 12 -20.58 40.44 14.18
N PHE A 13 -19.56 41.22 13.80
CA PHE A 13 -18.44 40.74 13.00
C PHE A 13 -17.59 39.71 13.76
N LYS A 14 -17.25 39.96 15.03
CA LYS A 14 -16.55 38.98 15.87
C LYS A 14 -17.35 37.68 16.05
N SER A 15 -18.65 37.78 16.31
CA SER A 15 -19.53 36.61 16.45
C SER A 15 -19.61 35.79 15.15
N ALA A 16 -19.70 36.44 13.99
CA ALA A 16 -19.68 35.78 12.69
C ALA A 16 -18.34 35.07 12.42
N LEU A 17 -17.22 35.71 12.78
CA LEU A 17 -15.88 35.17 12.56
C LEU A 17 -15.59 33.98 13.49
N THR A 18 -16.06 34.01 14.75
CA THR A 18 -16.00 32.86 15.68
C THR A 18 -16.90 31.71 15.23
N GLY A 19 -18.09 32.00 14.68
CA GLY A 19 -18.98 31.00 14.08
C GLY A 19 -18.36 30.31 12.87
N MET A 20 -17.74 31.06 11.96
CA MET A 20 -17.03 30.51 10.78
C MET A 20 -15.79 29.70 11.18
N LEU A 21 -15.02 30.13 12.19
CA LEU A 21 -13.88 29.36 12.70
C LEU A 21 -14.33 28.03 13.34
N GLY A 22 -15.47 28.02 14.05
CA GLY A 22 -16.07 26.83 14.64
C GLY A 22 -16.59 25.83 13.60
N ILE A 23 -17.14 26.33 12.49
CA ILE A 23 -17.57 25.50 11.36
C ILE A 23 -16.36 24.93 10.61
N ALA A 24 -15.29 25.70 10.42
CA ALA A 24 -14.06 25.23 9.76
C ALA A 24 -13.36 24.13 10.58
N THR A 25 -13.32 24.26 11.92
CA THR A 25 -12.71 23.25 12.81
C THR A 25 -13.53 21.96 12.88
N ARG A 26 -14.87 22.03 12.97
CA ARG A 26 -15.74 20.84 12.90
C ARG A 26 -15.70 20.17 11.53
N SER A 27 -15.66 20.94 10.45
CA SER A 27 -15.53 20.41 9.08
C SER A 27 -14.19 19.71 8.88
N GLY A 28 -13.10 20.24 9.46
CA GLY A 28 -11.80 19.59 9.48
C GLY A 28 -11.78 18.28 10.29
N GLN A 29 -12.48 18.23 11.42
CA GLN A 29 -12.62 17.00 12.23
C GLN A 29 -13.46 15.92 11.52
N LEU A 30 -14.58 16.30 10.88
CA LEU A 30 -15.42 15.39 10.11
C LEU A 30 -14.69 14.85 8.87
N ALA A 31 -13.88 15.69 8.20
CA ALA A 31 -13.04 15.25 7.08
C ALA A 31 -11.96 14.25 7.54
N ARG A 32 -11.33 14.47 8.70
CA ARG A 32 -10.35 13.55 9.30
C ARG A 32 -11.00 12.23 9.73
N ALA A 33 -12.17 12.27 10.37
CA ALA A 33 -12.92 11.07 10.76
C ALA A 33 -13.33 10.23 9.55
N GLY A 34 -13.88 10.87 8.50
CA GLY A 34 -14.22 10.19 7.26
C GLY A 34 -13.02 9.61 6.52
N PHE A 35 -11.86 10.27 6.56
CA PHE A 35 -10.61 9.76 6.00
C PHE A 35 -10.09 8.53 6.78
N SER A 36 -10.10 8.59 8.12
CA SER A 36 -9.65 7.49 8.97
C SER A 36 -10.47 6.21 8.77
N SER A 37 -11.79 6.35 8.61
CA SER A 37 -12.70 5.22 8.33
C SER A 37 -12.42 4.58 6.96
N VAL A 38 -12.21 5.39 5.92
CA VAL A 38 -11.87 4.91 4.57
C VAL A 38 -10.52 4.20 4.56
N LEU A 39 -9.53 4.76 5.26
CA LEU A 39 -8.20 4.15 5.37
C LEU A 39 -8.23 2.84 6.14
N ALA A 40 -8.97 2.78 7.26
CA ALA A 40 -9.14 1.55 8.04
C ALA A 40 -9.81 0.44 7.21
N LYS A 41 -10.85 0.79 6.43
CA LYS A 41 -11.51 -0.16 5.53
C LYS A 41 -10.62 -0.63 4.40
N ALA A 42 -9.86 0.28 3.77
CA ALA A 42 -8.89 -0.08 2.74
C ALA A 42 -7.80 -1.01 3.30
N ARG A 43 -7.31 -0.72 4.50
CA ARG A 43 -6.33 -1.54 5.20
C ARG A 43 -6.85 -2.95 5.49
N SER A 44 -8.05 -3.07 6.07
CA SER A 44 -8.68 -4.37 6.33
C SER A 44 -8.86 -5.21 5.05
N MET A 45 -9.28 -4.58 3.94
CA MET A 45 -9.37 -5.27 2.65
C MET A 45 -8.01 -5.72 2.13
N VAL A 46 -6.96 -4.90 2.30
CA VAL A 46 -5.60 -5.27 1.89
C VAL A 46 -5.07 -6.39 2.76
N ASP A 47 -5.32 -6.39 4.07
CA ASP A 47 -4.91 -7.48 4.97
C ASP A 47 -5.55 -8.82 4.53
N GLU A 48 -6.84 -8.82 4.18
CA GLU A 48 -7.52 -10.00 3.64
C GLU A 48 -6.95 -10.47 2.28
N LEU A 49 -6.57 -9.52 1.42
CA LEU A 49 -5.92 -9.83 0.14
C LEU A 49 -4.52 -10.41 0.34
N LEU A 50 -3.73 -9.87 1.27
CA LEU A 50 -2.41 -10.40 1.61
C LEU A 50 -2.54 -11.83 2.14
N GLN A 51 -3.50 -12.11 3.01
CA GLN A 51 -3.78 -13.47 3.47
C GLN A 51 -4.11 -14.46 2.34
N LYS A 52 -4.57 -14.00 1.17
CA LYS A 52 -4.82 -14.88 0.01
C LYS A 52 -3.61 -15.00 -0.90
N VAL A 53 -2.93 -13.88 -1.17
CA VAL A 53 -1.69 -13.86 -1.95
C VAL A 53 -0.65 -14.78 -1.32
N PHE A 54 -0.48 -14.71 0.00
CA PHE A 54 0.43 -15.58 0.76
C PHE A 54 -0.24 -16.88 1.21
N GLY A 55 -1.29 -17.34 0.52
CA GLY A 55 -1.92 -18.65 0.76
C GLY A 55 -1.87 -19.56 -0.46
N ASP A 56 -1.53 -19.02 -1.63
CA ASP A 56 -1.54 -19.73 -2.92
C ASP A 56 -0.28 -19.36 -3.71
N TYR A 57 0.67 -20.29 -3.77
CA TYR A 57 1.97 -20.13 -4.42
C TYR A 57 2.02 -20.95 -5.71
N PHE A 58 2.86 -20.50 -6.65
CA PHE A 58 3.17 -21.26 -7.85
C PHE A 58 4.68 -21.43 -8.00
N GLU A 59 5.10 -22.33 -8.87
CA GLU A 59 6.51 -22.60 -9.08
C GLU A 59 7.17 -21.49 -9.89
N VAL A 60 8.26 -20.94 -9.36
CA VAL A 60 9.14 -19.99 -10.05
C VAL A 60 10.53 -20.64 -10.08
N PRO A 61 11.00 -21.14 -11.24
CA PRO A 61 12.23 -21.94 -11.31
C PRO A 61 13.49 -21.17 -10.92
N ASP A 62 13.59 -19.93 -11.37
CA ASP A 62 14.79 -19.11 -11.23
C ASP A 62 14.49 -17.60 -11.23
N GLU A 63 15.55 -16.81 -11.06
CA GLU A 63 15.50 -15.35 -11.06
C GLU A 63 15.05 -14.76 -12.40
N GLU A 64 15.50 -15.33 -13.52
CA GLU A 64 15.19 -14.81 -14.85
C GLU A 64 13.69 -14.95 -15.14
N HIS A 65 13.10 -16.09 -14.77
CA HIS A 65 11.68 -16.35 -14.87
C HIS A 65 10.87 -15.42 -13.97
N ALA A 66 11.34 -15.17 -12.75
CA ALA A 66 10.70 -14.21 -11.84
C ALA A 66 10.70 -12.79 -12.44
N VAL A 67 11.82 -12.36 -13.03
CA VAL A 67 11.93 -11.07 -13.72
C VAL A 67 11.02 -11.01 -14.95
N GLU A 68 10.94 -12.09 -15.72
CA GLU A 68 10.05 -12.19 -16.86
C GLU A 68 8.59 -11.98 -16.44
N LEU A 69 8.10 -12.76 -15.46
CA LEU A 69 6.74 -12.68 -14.92
C LEU A 69 6.41 -11.29 -14.33
N LEU A 70 7.38 -10.66 -13.67
CA LEU A 70 7.25 -9.29 -13.17
C LEU A 70 7.32 -8.24 -14.29
N SER A 71 7.92 -8.52 -15.44
CA SER A 71 8.03 -7.54 -16.53
C SER A 71 6.84 -7.57 -17.48
N GLN A 72 6.18 -8.72 -17.61
CA GLN A 72 5.01 -8.92 -18.46
C GLN A 72 3.78 -8.15 -17.94
N ASP A 73 2.78 -7.98 -18.79
CA ASP A 73 1.46 -7.50 -18.36
C ASP A 73 0.75 -8.57 -17.52
N VAL A 74 -0.12 -8.13 -16.61
CA VAL A 74 -0.83 -9.04 -15.70
C VAL A 74 -1.66 -10.02 -16.53
N PRO A 75 -1.44 -11.35 -16.40
CA PRO A 75 -2.22 -12.32 -17.17
C PRO A 75 -3.71 -12.17 -16.90
N SER A 76 -4.53 -12.20 -17.93
CA SER A 76 -6.00 -12.03 -17.82
C SER A 76 -6.63 -13.12 -16.95
N ASN A 77 -6.05 -14.32 -16.96
CA ASN A 77 -6.44 -15.49 -16.15
C ASN A 77 -5.89 -15.44 -14.70
N ALA A 78 -4.75 -14.78 -14.46
CA ALA A 78 -4.26 -14.55 -13.10
C ALA A 78 -5.22 -13.64 -12.32
N ALA A 79 -5.89 -12.71 -13.01
CA ALA A 79 -6.90 -11.87 -12.40
C ALA A 79 -8.18 -12.63 -12.02
N SER A 80 -8.49 -13.76 -12.67
CA SER A 80 -9.65 -14.60 -12.35
C SER A 80 -9.38 -15.61 -11.24
N SER A 81 -8.15 -16.12 -11.07
CA SER A 81 -7.82 -17.03 -9.95
C SER A 81 -7.89 -16.35 -8.58
N PHE A 82 -7.72 -15.03 -8.52
CA PHE A 82 -8.12 -14.22 -7.37
C PHE A 82 -9.65 -14.03 -7.31
N VAL A 83 -10.45 -15.10 -7.33
CA VAL A 83 -11.94 -15.08 -7.40
C VAL A 83 -12.57 -14.24 -6.28
N VAL A 84 -11.90 -14.08 -5.12
CA VAL A 84 -12.39 -13.20 -4.05
C VAL A 84 -12.24 -11.69 -4.36
N SER A 85 -11.62 -11.34 -5.47
CA SER A 85 -11.30 -9.97 -5.84
C SER A 85 -12.44 -9.22 -6.53
N THR A 86 -13.62 -9.78 -6.81
CA THR A 86 -14.65 -8.97 -7.48
C THR A 86 -15.21 -7.86 -6.58
N ALA A 87 -15.37 -8.11 -5.27
CA ALA A 87 -15.78 -7.07 -4.33
C ALA A 87 -14.62 -6.11 -4.04
N ALA A 88 -13.47 -6.64 -3.62
CA ALA A 88 -12.28 -5.84 -3.30
C ALA A 88 -11.74 -5.06 -4.51
N ALA A 89 -11.65 -5.64 -5.70
CA ALA A 89 -11.24 -4.92 -6.91
C ALA A 89 -12.29 -3.94 -7.43
N LYS A 90 -13.55 -3.99 -6.95
CA LYS A 90 -14.55 -2.93 -7.21
C LYS A 90 -14.52 -1.83 -6.15
N THR A 91 -14.21 -2.16 -4.90
CA THR A 91 -14.25 -1.21 -3.77
C THR A 91 -12.91 -0.55 -3.52
N LEU A 92 -11.80 -1.29 -3.57
CA LEU A 92 -10.46 -0.80 -3.29
C LEU A 92 -10.05 0.31 -4.26
N PRO A 93 -10.27 0.21 -5.58
CA PRO A 93 -10.03 1.34 -6.49
C PRO A 93 -10.84 2.57 -6.09
N LYS A 94 -12.12 2.41 -5.75
CA LYS A 94 -12.98 3.53 -5.30
C LYS A 94 -12.45 4.17 -4.00
N LEU A 95 -11.97 3.35 -3.06
CA LEU A 95 -11.39 3.84 -1.81
C LEU A 95 -10.06 4.56 -2.09
N ILE A 96 -9.19 4.01 -2.94
CA ILE A 96 -7.93 4.63 -3.36
C ILE A 96 -8.19 5.96 -4.08
N THR A 97 -9.15 6.02 -5.01
CA THR A 97 -9.55 7.27 -5.68
C THR A 97 -10.10 8.28 -4.67
N ARG A 98 -10.91 7.85 -3.69
CA ARG A 98 -11.40 8.72 -2.61
C ARG A 98 -10.26 9.24 -1.71
N LEU A 99 -9.27 8.40 -1.42
CA LEU A 99 -8.08 8.79 -0.65
C LEU A 99 -7.23 9.79 -1.44
N ALA A 100 -6.98 9.52 -2.73
CA ALA A 100 -6.22 10.39 -3.62
C ALA A 100 -6.88 11.77 -3.81
N THR A 101 -8.20 11.81 -3.95
CA THR A 101 -8.97 13.07 -4.09
C THR A 101 -9.07 13.87 -2.79
N ARG A 102 -9.19 13.22 -1.63
CA ARG A 102 -9.32 13.92 -0.33
C ARG A 102 -8.00 14.30 0.33
N ALA A 103 -6.88 13.78 -0.12
CA ALA A 103 -5.57 14.06 0.44
C ALA A 103 -4.62 14.59 -0.65
N PRO A 104 -4.81 15.83 -1.14
CA PRO A 104 -3.91 16.43 -2.13
C PRO A 104 -2.47 16.58 -1.63
N TRP A 105 -2.24 16.53 -0.31
CA TRP A 105 -0.89 16.46 0.25
C TRP A 105 -0.18 15.11 -0.03
N LEU A 106 -0.93 14.01 -0.26
CA LEU A 106 -0.34 12.78 -0.79
C LEU A 106 0.20 12.98 -2.21
N ALA A 107 -0.33 13.95 -2.96
CA ALA A 107 0.21 14.31 -4.27
C ALA A 107 1.59 14.97 -4.20
N ARG A 108 1.93 15.61 -3.07
CA ARG A 108 3.30 16.11 -2.82
C ARG A 108 4.31 14.98 -2.55
N VAL A 109 3.83 13.81 -2.15
CA VAL A 109 4.66 12.63 -1.82
C VAL A 109 4.71 11.61 -2.98
N GLY A 110 3.77 11.69 -3.93
CA GLY A 110 3.66 10.84 -5.11
C GLY A 110 4.12 11.46 -6.43
N GLY A 111 4.51 12.73 -6.44
CA GLY A 111 4.92 13.45 -7.65
C GLY A 111 3.74 13.92 -8.53
N PRO A 112 4.01 14.52 -9.71
CA PRO A 112 2.97 15.10 -10.58
C PRO A 112 1.90 14.11 -11.04
N ALA A 113 2.22 12.80 -11.08
CA ALA A 113 1.29 11.72 -11.41
C ALA A 113 0.08 11.63 -10.47
N THR A 114 0.27 11.91 -9.16
CA THR A 114 -0.81 11.84 -8.17
C THR A 114 -1.82 12.98 -8.27
N ALA A 115 -1.45 14.13 -8.87
CA ALA A 115 -2.40 15.22 -9.13
C ALA A 115 -3.38 14.87 -10.26
N ALA A 116 -2.94 14.10 -11.26
CA ALA A 116 -3.80 13.65 -12.37
C ALA A 116 -4.93 12.71 -11.93
N VAL A 117 -4.72 11.93 -10.86
CA VAL A 117 -5.74 11.05 -10.27
C VAL A 117 -6.88 11.84 -9.63
N ALA A 118 -6.61 13.03 -9.08
CA ALA A 118 -7.64 13.87 -8.48
C ALA A 118 -8.54 14.53 -9.53
N THR A 119 -8.00 14.89 -10.70
CA THR A 119 -8.75 15.52 -11.80
C THR A 119 -9.45 14.51 -12.72
N GLY A 120 -8.96 13.27 -12.81
CA GLY A 120 -9.53 12.18 -13.64
C GLY A 120 -10.52 11.25 -12.93
N ALA A 121 -10.90 11.55 -11.68
CA ALA A 121 -11.56 10.63 -10.75
C ALA A 121 -12.93 10.07 -11.19
N THR A 122 -13.57 10.63 -12.22
CA THR A 122 -14.83 10.12 -12.80
C THR A 122 -14.64 9.18 -14.00
N MET A 123 -13.44 9.10 -14.59
CA MET A 123 -13.12 8.20 -15.72
C MET A 123 -12.06 7.12 -15.40
N ALA A 124 -11.51 7.10 -14.18
CA ALA A 124 -10.30 6.35 -13.82
C ALA A 124 -10.51 4.98 -13.13
N ALA A 125 -11.65 4.30 -13.32
CA ALA A 125 -11.85 2.97 -12.73
C ALA A 125 -10.89 1.92 -13.32
N GLY A 126 -10.64 1.97 -14.63
CA GLY A 126 -9.76 1.03 -15.34
C GLY A 126 -8.30 1.08 -14.88
N PRO A 127 -7.62 2.26 -14.90
CA PRO A 127 -6.24 2.38 -14.46
C PRO A 127 -6.03 2.01 -12.99
N ALA A 128 -6.95 2.38 -12.09
CA ALA A 128 -6.86 2.03 -10.69
C ALA A 128 -7.04 0.52 -10.46
N GLN A 129 -7.93 -0.13 -11.21
CA GLN A 129 -8.09 -1.59 -11.15
C GLN A 129 -6.86 -2.31 -11.73
N ALA A 130 -6.28 -1.80 -12.82
CA ALA A 130 -5.05 -2.34 -13.40
C ALA A 130 -3.88 -2.24 -12.40
N GLY A 131 -3.72 -1.09 -11.72
CA GLY A 131 -2.68 -0.90 -10.71
C GLY A 131 -2.83 -1.82 -9.49
N VAL A 132 -4.05 -2.02 -9.01
CA VAL A 132 -4.33 -2.99 -7.92
C VAL A 132 -3.97 -4.41 -8.36
N ARG A 133 -4.46 -4.85 -9.52
CA ARG A 133 -4.16 -6.18 -10.08
C ARG A 133 -2.66 -6.39 -10.22
N ARG A 134 -1.97 -5.35 -10.70
CA ARG A 134 -0.54 -5.38 -10.90
C ARG A 134 0.23 -5.57 -9.60
N VAL A 135 -0.08 -4.79 -8.57
CA VAL A 135 0.60 -4.93 -7.27
C VAL A 135 0.34 -6.29 -6.62
N LEU A 136 -0.87 -6.83 -6.75
CA LEU A 136 -1.17 -8.17 -6.24
C LEU A 136 -0.43 -9.26 -7.01
N TRP A 137 -0.33 -9.11 -8.33
CA TRP A 137 0.49 -9.99 -9.17
C TRP A 137 1.97 -9.93 -8.78
N ASP A 138 2.53 -8.73 -8.67
CA ASP A 138 3.92 -8.52 -8.26
C ASP A 138 4.19 -9.20 -6.91
N LEU A 139 3.32 -9.00 -5.91
CA LEU A 139 3.47 -9.66 -4.61
C LEU A 139 3.42 -11.18 -4.71
N ARG A 140 2.51 -11.74 -5.52
CA ARG A 140 2.39 -13.20 -5.71
C ARG A 140 3.64 -13.78 -6.37
N VAL A 141 4.21 -13.09 -7.35
CA VAL A 141 5.47 -13.52 -8.00
C VAL A 141 6.61 -13.45 -6.98
N LEU A 142 6.75 -12.34 -6.26
CA LEU A 142 7.81 -12.16 -5.25
C LEU A 142 7.70 -13.20 -4.12
N SER A 143 6.49 -13.52 -3.66
CA SER A 143 6.29 -14.55 -2.64
C SER A 143 6.57 -15.95 -3.17
N SER A 144 6.18 -16.24 -4.41
CA SER A 144 6.43 -17.53 -5.05
C SER A 144 7.92 -17.76 -5.27
N PHE A 145 8.66 -16.73 -5.73
CA PHE A 145 10.11 -16.76 -5.83
C PHE A 145 10.79 -17.03 -4.48
N MET A 146 10.35 -16.36 -3.42
CA MET A 146 10.89 -16.59 -2.07
C MET A 146 10.63 -18.00 -1.54
N VAL A 147 9.47 -18.58 -1.83
CA VAL A 147 9.14 -19.97 -1.48
C VAL A 147 10.02 -20.95 -2.26
N SER A 148 10.22 -20.73 -3.57
CA SER A 148 11.14 -21.54 -4.38
C SER A 148 12.56 -21.48 -3.82
N LYS A 149 13.05 -20.27 -3.51
CA LYS A 149 14.38 -20.05 -2.95
C LYS A 149 14.54 -20.74 -1.58
N ALA A 150 13.58 -20.58 -0.68
CA ALA A 150 13.60 -21.23 0.62
C ALA A 150 13.65 -22.76 0.50
N ARG A 151 12.88 -23.33 -0.43
CA ARG A 151 12.92 -24.77 -0.74
C ARG A 151 14.30 -25.19 -1.25
N ALA A 152 14.93 -24.41 -2.12
CA ALA A 152 16.27 -24.70 -2.63
C ALA A 152 17.34 -24.66 -1.53
N GLU A 153 17.17 -23.79 -0.54
CA GLU A 153 18.05 -23.68 0.63
C GLU A 153 17.70 -24.68 1.76
N GLY A 154 16.63 -25.45 1.61
CA GLY A 154 16.16 -26.37 2.66
C GLY A 154 15.59 -25.67 3.90
N ILE A 155 15.14 -24.43 3.75
CA ILE A 155 14.61 -23.58 4.82
C ILE A 155 13.09 -23.54 4.74
N GLU A 156 12.41 -23.78 5.86
CA GLU A 156 10.98 -23.52 5.99
C GLU A 156 10.76 -22.08 6.45
N LEU A 157 10.33 -21.22 5.52
CA LEU A 157 10.05 -19.83 5.82
C LEU A 157 8.73 -19.66 6.57
N GLU A 158 8.79 -18.98 7.70
CA GLU A 158 7.56 -18.58 8.40
C GLU A 158 6.77 -17.56 7.56
N ARG A 159 5.44 -17.73 7.51
CA ARG A 159 4.56 -16.88 6.71
C ARG A 159 4.75 -15.37 6.93
N PRO A 160 4.92 -14.87 8.17
CA PRO A 160 5.15 -13.44 8.39
C PRO A 160 6.50 -12.95 7.85
N VAL A 161 7.53 -13.80 7.85
CA VAL A 161 8.86 -13.51 7.29
C VAL A 161 8.77 -13.39 5.77
N LEU A 162 8.10 -14.36 5.13
CA LEU A 162 7.81 -14.33 3.70
C LEU A 162 7.04 -13.06 3.31
N GLN A 163 5.99 -12.73 4.07
CA GLN A 163 5.20 -11.51 3.85
C GLN A 163 6.06 -10.25 3.96
N ALA A 164 6.88 -10.15 5.02
CA ALA A 164 7.74 -9.00 5.23
C ALA A 164 8.74 -8.80 4.10
N ALA A 165 9.41 -9.88 3.66
CA ALA A 165 10.38 -9.85 2.58
C ALA A 165 9.75 -9.41 1.25
N SER A 166 8.64 -10.03 0.84
CA SER A 166 7.96 -9.69 -0.41
C SER A 166 7.41 -8.25 -0.41
N VAL A 167 6.84 -7.80 0.71
CA VAL A 167 6.31 -6.43 0.83
C VAL A 167 7.46 -5.41 0.87
N ALA A 168 8.58 -5.71 1.53
CA ALA A 168 9.75 -4.84 1.53
C ALA A 168 10.31 -4.63 0.11
N ALA A 169 10.46 -5.72 -0.64
CA ALA A 169 10.92 -5.67 -2.03
C ALA A 169 9.95 -4.88 -2.94
N LEU A 170 8.64 -5.02 -2.72
CA LEU A 170 7.64 -4.21 -3.42
C LEU A 170 7.81 -2.71 -3.11
N ALA A 171 8.02 -2.37 -1.83
CA ALA A 171 8.04 -1.00 -1.31
C ALA A 171 9.21 -0.18 -1.84
N ASP A 172 10.42 -0.72 -1.66
CA ASP A 172 11.68 -0.05 -1.93
C ASP A 172 12.80 -1.09 -2.05
N HIS A 173 13.14 -1.45 -3.29
CA HIS A 173 14.24 -2.38 -3.61
C HIS A 173 15.62 -1.84 -3.19
N ARG A 174 15.75 -0.54 -2.91
CA ARG A 174 17.02 0.10 -2.55
C ARG A 174 17.31 0.05 -1.06
N ARG A 175 16.32 -0.27 -0.23
CA ARG A 175 16.45 -0.33 1.23
C ARG A 175 16.71 -1.75 1.71
N ARG A 176 17.27 -1.84 2.92
CA ARG A 176 17.33 -3.10 3.65
C ARG A 176 15.91 -3.64 3.83
N ILE A 177 15.76 -4.96 3.64
CA ILE A 177 14.49 -5.66 3.87
C ILE A 177 14.24 -5.64 5.39
N ASP A 178 13.13 -5.04 5.80
CA ASP A 178 12.80 -4.79 7.20
C ASP A 178 11.65 -5.70 7.65
N HIS A 179 11.83 -6.43 8.76
CA HIS A 179 10.82 -7.32 9.33
C HIS A 179 9.54 -6.61 9.78
N ARG A 180 9.58 -5.28 9.96
CA ARG A 180 8.40 -4.47 10.36
C ARG A 180 7.24 -4.54 9.35
N TYR A 181 7.48 -5.05 8.14
CA TYR A 181 6.44 -5.32 7.15
C TYR A 181 5.68 -6.63 7.37
N ALA A 182 5.95 -7.39 8.44
CA ALA A 182 5.18 -8.57 8.82
C ALA A 182 3.76 -8.26 9.35
N GLY A 183 3.45 -6.99 9.69
CA GLY A 183 2.20 -6.62 10.35
C GLY A 183 1.55 -5.35 9.78
N ALA A 184 1.05 -4.49 10.67
CA ALA A 184 0.28 -3.28 10.38
C ALA A 184 0.84 -2.37 9.27
N LYS A 185 2.17 -2.33 9.11
CA LYS A 185 2.85 -1.47 8.13
C LYS A 185 2.76 -2.03 6.71
N ALA A 186 2.50 -3.33 6.55
CA ALA A 186 2.43 -3.99 5.26
C ALA A 186 1.33 -3.40 4.37
N SER A 187 0.11 -3.31 4.90
CA SER A 187 -1.04 -2.83 4.16
C SER A 187 -0.91 -1.35 3.78
N ALA A 188 -0.31 -0.52 4.62
CA ALA A 188 -0.04 0.88 4.28
C ALA A 188 0.94 1.01 3.09
N VAL A 189 1.99 0.19 3.05
CA VAL A 189 2.94 0.12 1.94
C VAL A 189 2.26 -0.35 0.66
N VAL A 190 1.46 -1.42 0.75
CA VAL A 190 0.76 -1.99 -0.41
C VAL A 190 -0.24 -0.99 -0.98
N VAL A 191 -1.02 -0.30 -0.15
CA VAL A 191 -1.92 0.79 -0.59
C VAL A 191 -1.14 1.88 -1.31
N ARG A 192 0.03 2.27 -0.79
CA ARG A 192 0.88 3.29 -1.43
C ARG A 192 1.42 2.81 -2.78
N ALA A 193 1.83 1.55 -2.88
CA ALA A 193 2.28 0.94 -4.13
C ALA A 193 1.14 0.93 -5.17
N MET A 194 -0.06 0.51 -4.76
CA MET A 194 -1.26 0.51 -5.63
C MET A 194 -1.61 1.91 -6.11
N THR A 195 -1.51 2.91 -5.22
CA THR A 195 -1.79 4.31 -5.57
C THR A 195 -0.77 4.85 -6.58
N ARG A 196 0.52 4.50 -6.41
CA ARG A 196 1.59 4.88 -7.35
C ARG A 196 1.38 4.23 -8.72
N GLU A 197 1.06 2.93 -8.73
CA GLU A 197 0.83 2.18 -9.97
C GLU A 197 -0.42 2.67 -10.71
N ALA A 198 -1.47 3.05 -9.98
CA ALA A 198 -2.67 3.64 -10.57
C ALA A 198 -2.42 5.04 -11.19
N ALA A 199 -1.40 5.76 -10.71
CA ALA A 199 -1.07 7.11 -11.13
C ALA A 199 -0.04 7.16 -12.27
N GLY A 200 0.89 6.20 -12.30
CA GLY A 200 2.03 6.18 -13.23
C GLY A 200 1.81 5.28 -14.43
N LYS A 201 2.45 5.63 -15.55
CA LYS A 201 2.73 4.70 -16.65
C LYS A 201 4.23 4.46 -16.65
N MET A 202 4.67 3.25 -16.28
CA MET A 202 6.06 2.83 -16.47
C MET A 202 6.21 2.26 -17.87
N SER A 203 7.31 2.58 -18.55
CA SER A 203 7.71 1.88 -19.77
C SER A 203 8.07 0.43 -19.46
N GLN A 204 8.03 -0.44 -20.48
CA GLN A 204 8.42 -1.84 -20.32
C GLN A 204 9.88 -2.00 -19.88
N GLY A 205 10.78 -1.11 -20.33
CA GLY A 205 12.18 -1.08 -19.92
C GLY A 205 12.35 -0.79 -18.43
N GLU A 206 11.75 0.29 -17.93
CA GLU A 206 11.75 0.66 -16.50
C GLU A 206 11.14 -0.45 -15.63
N ARG A 207 10.09 -1.09 -16.13
CA ARG A 207 9.42 -2.20 -15.44
C ARG A 207 10.34 -3.41 -15.32
N ARG A 208 11.06 -3.77 -16.39
CA ARG A 208 12.03 -4.88 -16.37
C ARG A 208 13.22 -4.58 -15.46
N GLU A 209 13.70 -3.34 -15.45
CA GLU A 209 14.76 -2.90 -14.54
C GLU A 209 14.31 -2.97 -13.07
N LEU A 210 13.11 -2.46 -12.77
CA LEU A 210 12.52 -2.55 -11.43
C LEU A 210 12.29 -4.01 -11.00
N ALA A 211 11.83 -4.86 -11.91
CA ALA A 211 11.66 -6.29 -11.67
C ALA A 211 12.99 -6.95 -11.29
N ARG A 212 14.05 -6.70 -12.09
CA ARG A 212 15.40 -7.20 -11.82
C ARG A 212 15.90 -6.75 -10.46
N ALA A 213 15.81 -5.46 -10.15
CA ALA A 213 16.29 -4.92 -8.87
C ALA A 213 15.55 -5.54 -7.66
N ARG A 214 14.27 -5.88 -7.80
CA ARG A 214 13.50 -6.58 -6.75
C ARG A 214 13.96 -8.02 -6.55
N ILE A 215 14.17 -8.76 -7.64
CA ILE A 215 14.60 -10.15 -7.59
C ILE A 215 16.04 -10.26 -7.09
N GLU A 216 16.97 -9.45 -7.60
CA GLU A 216 18.34 -9.37 -7.10
C GLU A 216 18.37 -9.10 -5.59
N ARG A 217 17.49 -8.21 -5.10
CA ARG A 217 17.41 -7.88 -3.68
C ARG A 217 16.93 -9.07 -2.83
N LEU A 218 15.96 -9.84 -3.32
CA LEU A 218 15.48 -11.05 -2.63
C LEU A 218 16.49 -12.20 -2.74
N SER A 219 17.18 -12.32 -3.87
CA SER A 219 18.23 -13.30 -4.09
C SER A 219 19.45 -13.06 -3.19
N ALA A 220 19.83 -11.79 -2.96
CA ALA A 220 20.91 -11.44 -2.04
C ALA A 220 20.57 -11.61 -0.54
N LEU A 221 19.32 -11.94 -0.20
CA LEU A 221 18.90 -12.12 1.19
C LEU A 221 19.31 -13.50 1.72
N ASP A 222 20.14 -13.56 2.76
CA ASP A 222 20.34 -14.80 3.51
C ASP A 222 19.05 -15.11 4.29
N LEU A 223 18.33 -16.16 3.88
CA LEU A 223 17.01 -16.49 4.43
C LEU A 223 17.09 -17.02 5.86
N GLY A 224 18.16 -17.76 6.20
CA GLY A 224 18.37 -18.30 7.53
C GLY A 224 18.60 -17.17 8.52
N SER A 225 19.59 -16.34 8.24
CA SER A 225 19.89 -15.15 9.05
C SER A 225 18.69 -14.21 9.17
N TYR A 226 17.94 -14.00 8.09
CA TYR A 226 16.76 -13.13 8.12
C TYR A 226 15.61 -13.69 8.97
N GLN A 227 15.38 -15.01 8.93
CA GLN A 227 14.39 -15.67 9.78
C GLN A 227 14.80 -15.65 11.26
N ASP A 228 16.08 -15.86 11.55
CA ASP A 228 16.61 -15.80 12.92
C ASP A 228 16.51 -14.39 13.50
N GLU A 229 16.88 -13.34 12.73
CA GLU A 229 16.67 -11.94 13.12
C GLU A 229 15.19 -11.64 13.44
N TRP A 230 14.26 -12.21 12.67
CA TRP A 230 12.83 -12.04 12.92
C TRP A 230 12.39 -12.75 14.21
N ARG A 231 12.89 -13.96 14.48
CA ARG A 231 12.58 -14.71 15.72
C ARG A 231 13.12 -14.01 16.95
N GLU A 232 14.36 -13.54 16.90
CA GLU A 232 14.98 -12.75 17.97
C GLU A 232 14.20 -11.45 18.23
N GLY A 233 13.79 -10.76 17.16
CA GLY A 233 12.97 -9.55 17.27
C GLY A 233 11.59 -9.80 17.89
N ARG A 234 11.04 -11.01 17.74
CA ARG A 234 9.78 -11.45 18.35
C ARG A 234 9.93 -11.81 19.83
N GLY A 235 11.03 -12.49 20.18
CA GLY A 235 11.38 -12.78 21.57
C GLY A 235 11.49 -11.53 22.45
N GLY A 236 11.84 -10.38 21.86
CA GLY A 236 11.82 -9.09 22.55
C GLY A 236 10.46 -8.36 22.62
N GLN A 237 9.49 -8.70 21.76
CA GLN A 237 8.16 -8.09 21.77
C GLN A 237 7.13 -8.88 22.59
N ASP A 238 7.20 -10.21 22.57
CA ASP A 238 6.29 -11.05 23.36
C ASP A 238 6.67 -11.03 24.85
N ALA A 239 7.96 -10.94 25.19
CA ALA A 239 8.43 -10.73 26.57
C ALA A 239 8.04 -9.36 27.16
N ALA A 240 7.69 -8.37 26.32
CA ALA A 240 7.27 -7.04 26.76
C ALA A 240 5.76 -6.91 26.97
N VAL A 241 4.97 -7.94 26.62
CA VAL A 241 3.50 -7.96 26.77
C VAL A 241 3.05 -8.85 27.94
N GLU A 242 3.93 -9.67 28.52
CA GLU A 242 3.61 -10.50 29.69
C GLU A 242 3.82 -9.82 31.06
N ASP A 243 4.31 -8.57 31.11
CA ASP A 243 4.63 -7.85 32.36
C ASP A 243 3.73 -6.61 32.66
N ASP A 244 2.57 -6.47 31.97
CA ASP A 244 1.57 -5.40 32.24
C ASP A 244 0.17 -5.96 32.57
#